data_AF-X5DMS7-F1
#
_entry.id   AF-X5DMS7-F1
#
_cell.length_a   1.000
_cell.length_b   1.000
_cell.length_c   1.000
_cell.angle_alpha   90.00
_cell.angle_beta   90.00
_cell.angle_gamma   90.00
#
_symmetry.space_group_name_H-M   'P 1'
#
loop_
_entity.id
_entity.type
_entity.pdbx_description
1 polymer ?
#
loop_
_entity_poly.entity_id
_entity_poly.type
_entity_poly.pdbx_seq_one_letter_code
_entity_poly.pdbx_strand_id
1 'polypeptide(L)'
;MQHDGVEGFVEPETLVNEMSVVFVDAAGDWTRRRIGGPRGIDDVIAATGVRLFDAEKTGYPQRMRDRIERDRIIRKRLEQQERRARFEERRAEGE
;
A
#
# COMPACT_ATOMS: atom_id res chain seq x y z
N MET A 1 -11.24 -4.81 -21.71
CA MET A 1 -11.67 -4.97 -20.30
C MET A 1 -11.55 -3.60 -19.68
N GLN A 2 -12.64 -3.01 -19.19
CA GLN A 2 -12.58 -1.70 -18.53
C GLN A 2 -12.21 -1.96 -17.07
N HIS A 3 -11.07 -1.44 -16.63
CA HIS A 3 -10.67 -1.47 -15.21
C HIS A 3 -11.40 -0.34 -14.48
N ASP A 4 -12.72 -0.42 -14.46
CA ASP A 4 -13.57 0.58 -13.83
C ASP A 4 -13.29 0.58 -12.32
N GLY A 5 -12.50 1.56 -11.87
CA GLY A 5 -12.18 1.78 -10.47
C GLY A 5 -10.75 1.47 -10.02
N VAL A 6 -9.84 1.05 -10.92
CA VAL A 6 -8.40 0.90 -10.60
C VAL A 6 -7.59 2.04 -11.19
N GLU A 7 -6.72 2.63 -10.37
CA GLU A 7 -5.78 3.68 -10.77
C GLU A 7 -4.35 3.23 -10.47
N GLY A 8 -3.42 3.51 -11.39
CA GLY A 8 -2.01 3.23 -11.20
C GLY A 8 -1.22 4.51 -10.89
N PHE A 9 -0.22 4.39 -10.03
CA PHE A 9 0.64 5.48 -9.58
C PHE A 9 2.10 5.07 -9.77
N VAL A 10 2.81 5.76 -10.65
CA VAL A 10 4.23 5.54 -10.94
C VAL A 10 5.05 6.19 -9.85
N GLU A 11 5.90 5.39 -9.21
CA GLU A 11 6.94 5.84 -8.31
C GLU A 11 8.27 5.84 -9.07
N PRO A 12 8.99 6.98 -9.13
CA PRO A 12 10.27 7.04 -9.80
C PRO A 12 11.31 6.18 -9.07
N GLU A 13 12.38 5.86 -9.78
CA GLU A 13 13.53 5.22 -9.19
C GLU A 13 14.18 6.16 -8.14
N THR A 14 14.63 5.57 -7.05
CA THR A 14 15.37 6.23 -5.96
C THR A 14 16.68 5.48 -5.72
N LEU A 15 17.55 6.00 -4.86
CA LEU A 15 18.83 5.36 -4.51
C LEU A 15 18.71 3.90 -4.02
N VAL A 16 17.55 3.52 -3.46
CA VAL A 16 17.34 2.19 -2.85
C VAL A 16 16.12 1.45 -3.40
N ASN A 17 15.32 2.06 -4.27
CA ASN A 17 14.14 1.44 -4.87
C ASN A 17 14.13 1.65 -6.38
N GLU A 18 13.96 0.56 -7.13
CA GLU A 18 13.68 0.61 -8.57
C GLU A 18 12.33 1.29 -8.85
N MET A 19 12.20 1.84 -10.07
CA MET A 19 10.93 2.37 -10.57
C MET A 19 9.81 1.32 -10.47
N SER A 20 8.66 1.74 -9.96
CA SER A 20 7.54 0.85 -9.73
C SER A 20 6.19 1.51 -9.98
N VAL A 21 5.15 0.69 -10.11
CA VAL A 21 3.76 1.15 -10.20
C VAL A 21 2.98 0.59 -9.03
N VAL A 22 2.24 1.46 -8.36
CA VAL A 22 1.26 1.10 -7.33
C VAL A 22 -0.12 1.13 -7.94
N PHE A 23 -0.81 0.00 -7.94
CA PHE A 23 -2.22 -0.07 -8.35
C PHE A 23 -3.10 0.04 -7.12
N VAL A 24 -4.13 0.87 -7.20
CA VAL A 24 -5.08 1.10 -6.13
C VAL A 24 -6.50 0.90 -6.64
N ASP A 25 -7.22 -0.04 -6.05
CA ASP A 25 -8.62 -0.31 -6.39
C ASP A 25 -9.60 0.66 -5.71
N ALA A 26 -10.89 0.50 -5.99
CA ALA A 26 -11.96 1.35 -5.45
C ALA A 26 -12.12 1.26 -3.91
N ALA A 27 -11.72 0.15 -3.30
CA ALA A 27 -11.76 -0.04 -1.85
C ALA A 27 -10.54 0.57 -1.13
N GLY A 28 -9.52 0.94 -1.89
CA GLY A 28 -8.24 1.45 -1.37
C GLY A 28 -7.24 0.33 -1.05
N ASP A 29 -7.54 -0.91 -1.46
CA ASP A 29 -6.54 -1.97 -1.46
C ASP A 29 -5.55 -1.72 -2.59
N TRP A 30 -4.30 -2.10 -2.36
CA TRP A 30 -3.20 -1.73 -3.25
C TRP A 30 -2.14 -2.82 -3.40
N THR A 31 -1.45 -2.78 -4.53
CA THR A 31 -0.27 -3.62 -4.79
C THR A 31 0.81 -2.81 -5.50
N ARG A 32 2.09 -3.13 -5.24
CA ARG A 32 3.25 -2.48 -5.86
C ARG A 32 4.02 -3.47 -6.72
N ARG A 33 4.36 -3.07 -7.95
CA ARG A 33 5.14 -3.89 -8.90
C ARG A 33 6.28 -3.08 -9.50
N ARG A 34 7.50 -3.61 -9.42
CA ARG A 34 8.67 -3.04 -10.12
C ARG A 34 8.49 -3.23 -11.62
N ILE A 35 8.88 -2.22 -12.40
CA ILE A 35 8.65 -2.21 -13.85
C ILE A 35 9.94 -2.13 -14.68
N GLY A 36 11.11 -2.17 -14.06
CA GLY A 36 12.40 -2.22 -14.77
C GLY A 36 12.76 -0.94 -15.51
N GLY A 37 12.18 0.20 -15.12
CA GLY A 37 12.48 1.53 -15.66
C GLY A 37 11.37 2.13 -16.53
N PRO A 38 11.63 3.28 -17.19
CA PRO A 38 10.61 4.07 -17.87
C PRO A 38 9.84 3.33 -18.97
N ARG A 39 10.50 2.42 -19.70
CA ARG A 39 9.84 1.61 -20.75
C ARG A 39 8.74 0.71 -20.20
N GLY A 40 8.86 0.27 -18.96
CA GLY A 40 7.85 -0.56 -18.31
C GLY A 40 6.53 0.16 -18.06
N ILE A 41 6.49 1.50 -18.14
CA ILE A 41 5.25 2.29 -18.06
C ILE A 41 4.35 1.96 -19.25
N ASP A 42 4.91 1.97 -20.47
CA ASP A 42 4.18 1.66 -21.70
C ASP A 42 3.70 0.21 -21.70
N ASP A 43 4.55 -0.73 -21.24
CA ASP A 43 4.20 -2.14 -21.12
C ASP A 43 3.04 -2.36 -20.14
N VAL A 44 3.04 -1.66 -19.00
CA VAL A 44 1.94 -1.70 -18.02
C VAL A 44 0.65 -1.15 -18.63
N ILE A 45 0.71 0.01 -19.31
CA ILE A 45 -0.47 0.59 -19.97
C ILE A 45 -0.99 -0.36 -21.03
N ALA A 46 -0.14 -0.97 -21.84
CA ALA A 46 -0.53 -1.90 -22.89
C ALA A 46 -1.15 -3.18 -22.31
N ALA A 47 -0.57 -3.74 -21.24
CA ALA A 47 -1.02 -4.98 -20.64
C ALA A 47 -2.31 -4.81 -19.81
N THR A 48 -2.47 -3.67 -19.15
CA THR A 48 -3.56 -3.46 -18.17
C THR A 48 -4.59 -2.45 -18.64
N GLY A 49 -4.30 -1.52 -19.55
CA GLY A 49 -5.21 -0.43 -19.91
C GLY A 49 -5.56 0.51 -18.74
N VAL A 50 -4.86 0.43 -17.61
CA VAL A 50 -5.08 1.28 -16.43
C VAL A 50 -4.45 2.65 -16.66
N ARG A 51 -5.12 3.70 -16.17
CA ARG A 51 -4.56 5.06 -16.17
C ARG A 51 -3.45 5.15 -15.14
N LEU A 52 -2.29 5.65 -15.57
CA LEU A 52 -1.13 5.87 -14.71
C LEU A 52 -0.97 7.35 -14.40
N PHE A 53 -0.72 7.65 -13.12
CA PHE A 53 -0.43 8.97 -12.60
C PHE A 53 0.98 9.01 -12.01
N ASP A 54 1.58 10.19 -11.95
CA ASP A 54 2.85 10.39 -11.25
C ASP A 54 2.58 10.53 -9.74
N ALA A 55 3.10 9.60 -8.94
CA ALA A 55 2.85 9.55 -7.51
C ALA A 55 3.44 10.76 -6.76
N GLU A 56 4.56 11.33 -7.22
CA GLU A 56 5.17 12.49 -6.57
C GLU A 56 4.36 13.76 -6.81
N LYS A 57 3.69 13.85 -7.97
CA LYS A 57 2.87 15.02 -8.32
C LYS A 57 1.46 14.94 -7.77
N THR A 58 0.85 13.76 -7.85
CA THR A 58 -0.57 13.59 -7.51
C THR A 58 -0.78 13.09 -6.08
N GLY A 59 0.23 12.42 -5.51
CA GLY A 59 0.08 11.64 -4.30
C GLY A 59 -0.82 10.43 -4.50
N TYR A 60 -0.93 9.60 -3.45
CA TYR A 60 -1.86 8.48 -3.43
C TYR A 60 -3.32 8.94 -3.29
N PRO A 61 -4.31 8.16 -3.72
CA PRO A 61 -5.70 8.54 -3.56
C PRO A 61 -6.16 8.41 -2.10
N GLN A 62 -7.17 9.19 -1.70
CA GLN A 62 -7.64 9.24 -0.30
C GLN A 62 -8.06 7.86 0.23
N ARG A 63 -8.72 7.05 -0.58
CA ARG A 63 -9.14 5.68 -0.22
C ARG A 63 -7.99 4.77 0.24
N MET A 64 -6.82 4.87 -0.38
CA MET A 64 -5.62 4.13 0.04
C MET A 64 -5.07 4.66 1.36
N ARG A 65 -5.01 6.00 1.51
CA ARG A 65 -4.56 6.63 2.76
C ARG A 65 -5.43 6.22 3.94
N ASP A 66 -6.75 6.26 3.76
CA ASP A 66 -7.73 5.85 4.78
C ASP A 66 -7.60 4.38 5.14
N ARG A 67 -7.29 3.52 4.16
CA ARG A 67 -7.04 2.10 4.41
C ARG A 67 -5.78 1.90 5.26
N ILE A 68 -4.68 2.54 4.89
CA ILE A 68 -3.40 2.47 5.62
C ILE A 68 -3.57 2.95 7.06
N GLU A 69 -4.24 4.08 7.28
CA GLU A 69 -4.45 4.62 8.63
C GLU A 69 -5.35 3.71 9.47
N ARG A 70 -6.43 3.16 8.89
CA ARG A 70 -7.27 2.16 9.58
C ARG A 70 -6.47 0.94 10.00
N ASP A 71 -5.69 0.36 9.09
CA ASP A 71 -4.90 -0.84 9.37
C ASP A 71 -3.83 -0.58 10.44
N ARG A 72 -3.22 0.62 10.43
CA ARG A 72 -2.29 1.06 11.47
C ARG A 72 -2.95 1.15 12.85
N ILE A 73 -4.15 1.75 12.94
CA ILE A 73 -4.90 1.85 14.20
C ILE A 73 -5.25 0.46 14.73
N ILE A 74 -5.73 -0.43 13.85
CA ILE A 74 -6.08 -1.81 14.22
C ILE A 74 -4.86 -2.55 14.75
N ARG A 75 -3.74 -2.52 14.02
CA ARG A 75 -2.48 -3.16 14.45
C ARG A 75 -2.03 -2.67 15.82
N LYS A 76 -2.03 -1.35 16.04
CA LYS A 76 -1.66 -0.76 17.33
C LYS A 76 -2.57 -1.23 18.46
N ARG A 77 -3.87 -1.39 18.23
CA ARG A 77 -4.81 -1.89 19.24
C ARG A 77 -4.54 -3.36 19.59
N LEU A 78 -4.29 -4.20 18.58
CA LEU A 78 -3.94 -5.61 18.78
C LEU A 78 -2.65 -5.76 19.57
N GLU A 79 -1.59 -5.03 19.21
CA GLU A 79 -0.32 -5.02 19.93
C GLU A 79 -0.50 -4.60 21.41
N GLN A 80 -1.35 -3.61 21.69
CA GLN A 80 -1.63 -3.18 23.07
C GLN A 80 -2.39 -4.25 23.86
N GLN A 81 -3.36 -4.93 23.23
CA GLN A 81 -4.08 -6.05 23.86
C GLN A 81 -3.12 -7.20 24.20
N GLU A 82 -2.26 -7.60 23.27
CA GLU A 82 -1.26 -8.64 23.53
C GLU A 82 -0.28 -8.24 24.64
N ARG A 83 0.19 -6.98 24.66
CA ARG A 83 1.09 -6.49 25.72
C ARG A 83 0.43 -6.53 27.10
N ARG A 84 -0.87 -6.23 27.18
CA ARG A 84 -1.65 -6.32 28.43
C ARG A 84 -1.83 -7.77 28.86
N ALA A 85 -2.24 -8.65 27.95
CA ALA A 85 -2.39 -10.07 28.22
C ALA A 85 -1.06 -10.69 28.72
N ARG A 86 0.05 -10.44 28.03
CA ARG A 86 1.39 -10.92 28.46
C ARG A 86 1.80 -10.38 29.83
N PHE A 87 1.38 -9.17 30.20
CA PHE A 87 1.68 -8.61 31.51
C PHE A 87 0.83 -9.26 32.61
N GLU A 88 -0.46 -9.49 32.34
CA GLU A 88 -1.37 -10.19 33.24
C GLU A 88 -0.93 -11.63 33.49
N GLU A 89 -0.52 -12.36 32.44
CA GLU A 89 0.04 -13.72 32.53
C GLU A 89 1.28 -13.75 33.43
N ARG A 90 2.28 -12.88 33.16
CA ARG A 90 3.50 -12.81 33.98
C ARG A 90 3.24 -12.46 35.44
N ARG A 91 2.23 -11.64 35.71
CA ARG A 91 1.82 -11.31 37.07
C ARG A 91 1.22 -12.54 37.76
N ALA A 92 0.34 -13.26 37.08
CA ALA A 92 -0.28 -14.47 37.60
C ALA A 92 0.71 -15.63 37.83
N GLU A 93 1.79 -15.70 37.04
CA GLU A 93 2.87 -16.70 37.23
C GLU A 93 3.81 -16.37 38.41
N GLY A 94 3.86 -15.11 38.84
CA GLY A 94 4.73 -14.63 39.92
C GLY A 94 4.05 -14.53 41.29
N GLU A 95 2.72 -14.71 41.36
CA GLU A 95 1.91 -14.84 42.59
C GLU A 95 1.71 -16.32 42.94
#